data_AF-A0A2N3G234-F1
#
_entry.id   AF-A0A2N3G234-F1
#
_cell.length_a   1.000
_cell.length_b   1.000
_cell.length_c   1.000
_cell.angle_alpha   90.00
_cell.angle_beta   90.00
_cell.angle_gamma   90.00
#
_symmetry.space_group_name_H-M   'P 1'
#
loop_
_entity.id
_entity.type
_entity.pdbx_description
1 polymer ?
#
loop_
_entity_poly.entity_id
_entity_poly.type
_entity_poly.pdbx_seq_one_letter_code
_entity_poly.pdbx_strand_id
1 'polypeptide(L)'
;MTSNVARIAFIVAGALALAACVPDSPVPTPSVAPTASSGTVALDERTPQEQLADAVLTSDLDLAATALEAGADPNLLDEATSNNPLSLAITRNDVAMVELLIAGGAEVEFEEFGFAMLGLAAQFAGGSVAQAILNTGADPNGVSFTDAEGNELSYGGPLFTAATQGNIEVMDVLLQSGARTDVVLTSGRYTLQPLGAAAFGGHLDAVDLLLMWGADPTWSGPDGLTAADMASARNHAEIYRYLREFEG
;
A
#
# COMPACT_ATOMS: atom_id res chain seq x y z
N MET A 1 4.87 -9.26 29.69
CA MET A 1 5.58 -10.00 28.62
C MET A 1 4.55 -10.84 27.87
N THR A 2 3.66 -10.18 27.13
CA THR A 2 2.74 -10.81 26.20
C THR A 2 3.30 -10.52 24.82
N SER A 3 3.71 -11.60 24.16
CA SER A 3 4.54 -11.65 22.96
C SER A 3 3.92 -10.90 21.77
N ASN A 4 4.73 -10.07 21.10
CA ASN A 4 4.42 -9.41 19.82
C ASN A 4 3.97 -10.38 18.71
N VAL A 5 4.17 -11.69 18.91
CA VAL A 5 3.67 -12.76 18.04
C VAL A 5 2.12 -12.77 17.97
N ALA A 6 1.42 -12.32 19.01
CA ALA A 6 -0.05 -12.28 19.02
C ALA A 6 -0.66 -11.11 18.21
N ARG A 7 0.10 -10.03 17.95
CA ARG A 7 -0.34 -8.93 17.06
C ARG A 7 -0.08 -9.25 15.59
N ILE A 8 0.95 -10.04 15.30
CA ILE A 8 1.32 -10.44 13.93
C ILE A 8 0.36 -11.52 13.38
N ALA A 9 -0.21 -12.36 14.24
CA ALA A 9 -1.17 -13.39 13.84
C ALA A 9 -2.55 -12.85 13.39
N PHE A 10 -2.88 -11.58 13.62
CA PHE A 10 -4.19 -11.01 13.25
C PHE A 10 -4.26 -10.55 11.79
N ILE A 11 -3.12 -10.34 11.12
CA ILE A 11 -3.08 -9.69 9.80
C ILE A 11 -3.13 -10.72 8.65
N VAL A 12 -2.78 -11.99 8.89
CA VAL A 12 -2.83 -13.03 7.84
C VAL A 12 -4.17 -13.78 7.77
N ALA A 13 -5.12 -13.50 8.69
CA ALA A 13 -6.49 -14.01 8.62
C ALA A 13 -7.55 -12.93 8.31
N GLY A 14 -7.13 -11.71 7.98
CA GLY A 14 -7.98 -10.52 7.91
C GLY A 14 -8.48 -10.11 6.52
N ALA A 15 -8.29 -10.92 5.47
CA ALA A 15 -8.78 -10.58 4.12
C ALA A 15 -10.30 -10.81 3.93
N LEU A 16 -11.06 -11.08 5.00
CA LEU A 16 -12.52 -11.26 4.90
C LEU A 16 -13.26 -11.01 6.23
N ALA A 17 -13.25 -9.78 6.76
CA ALA A 17 -14.30 -9.29 7.66
C ALA A 17 -14.02 -7.84 8.12
N LEU A 18 -14.82 -6.88 7.65
CA LEU A 18 -15.46 -5.84 8.49
C LEU A 18 -16.34 -4.94 7.62
N ALA A 19 -17.50 -5.49 7.25
CA ALA A 19 -18.72 -4.70 7.17
C ALA A 19 -19.31 -4.60 8.59
N ALA A 20 -19.70 -3.39 8.97
CA ALA A 20 -20.50 -3.02 10.15
C ALA A 20 -19.92 -3.31 11.55
N CYS A 21 -19.57 -2.23 12.27
CA CYS A 21 -20.10 -1.94 13.62
C CYS A 21 -19.61 -0.57 14.09
N VAL A 22 -20.50 0.43 14.08
CA VAL A 22 -20.30 1.71 14.80
C VAL A 22 -20.88 1.53 16.20
N PRO A 23 -20.11 1.70 17.28
CA PRO A 23 -20.71 1.90 18.60
C PRO A 23 -21.02 3.39 18.82
N ASP A 24 -22.32 3.65 18.96
CA ASP A 24 -22.92 4.86 19.52
C ASP A 24 -22.33 5.19 20.90
N SER A 25 -21.97 6.45 21.14
CA SER A 25 -21.78 7.02 22.48
C SER A 25 -21.90 8.55 22.47
N PRO A 26 -22.32 9.17 23.58
CA PRO A 26 -23.39 10.17 23.59
C PRO A 26 -22.95 11.61 23.34
N VAL A 27 -23.85 12.37 22.72
CA VAL A 27 -23.77 13.81 22.49
C VAL A 27 -23.89 14.59 23.81
N PRO A 28 -22.92 15.45 24.19
CA PRO A 28 -23.15 16.45 25.21
C PRO A 28 -23.86 17.68 24.61
N THR A 29 -24.90 18.15 25.29
CA THR A 29 -25.72 19.31 24.93
C THR A 29 -24.99 20.65 25.13
N PRO A 30 -25.37 21.73 24.40
CA PRO A 30 -24.68 23.01 24.49
C PRO A 30 -25.17 23.82 25.70
N SER A 31 -24.22 24.41 26.43
CA SER A 31 -24.48 25.47 27.41
C SER A 31 -24.34 26.84 26.73
N VAL A 32 -25.43 27.61 26.70
CA VAL A 32 -25.54 28.99 26.15
C VAL A 32 -25.38 29.96 27.34
N ALA A 33 -24.54 30.99 27.35
CA ALA A 33 -24.61 32.29 26.63
C ALA A 33 -23.54 33.26 27.23
N PRO A 34 -23.48 34.57 26.89
CA PRO A 34 -23.22 35.21 25.60
C PRO A 34 -22.08 36.28 25.71
N THR A 35 -21.58 36.82 24.59
CA THR A 35 -21.58 38.27 24.24
C THR A 35 -20.52 38.68 23.20
N ALA A 36 -20.96 39.58 22.31
CA ALA A 36 -20.21 40.63 21.60
C ALA A 36 -19.21 40.26 20.48
N SER A 37 -19.73 40.28 19.25
CA SER A 37 -19.24 41.07 18.10
C SER A 37 -17.82 41.65 18.18
N SER A 38 -16.92 41.12 17.36
CA SER A 38 -16.04 41.89 16.47
C SER A 38 -15.54 40.98 15.36
N GLY A 39 -15.59 41.46 14.12
CA GLY A 39 -15.09 40.73 12.96
C GLY A 39 -13.58 40.51 13.05
N THR A 40 -13.20 39.32 13.47
CA THR A 40 -11.85 38.77 13.32
C THR A 40 -12.03 37.48 12.55
N VAL A 41 -11.30 37.33 11.43
CA VAL A 41 -11.10 36.02 10.81
C VAL A 41 -10.65 35.11 11.95
N ALA A 42 -11.45 34.10 12.30
CA ALA A 42 -11.08 33.20 13.37
C ALA A 42 -9.74 32.58 12.97
N LEU A 43 -8.67 32.95 13.67
CA LEU A 43 -7.41 32.23 13.56
C LEU A 43 -7.76 30.83 14.03
N ASP A 44 -7.63 29.86 13.13
CA ASP A 44 -7.75 28.47 13.48
C ASP A 44 -6.75 28.19 14.61
N GLU A 45 -7.24 27.93 15.82
CA GLU A 45 -6.40 27.73 17.01
C GLU A 45 -5.64 26.40 16.95
N ARG A 46 -5.96 25.53 15.98
CA ARG A 46 -5.25 24.28 15.72
C ARG A 46 -3.81 24.55 15.33
N THR A 47 -2.90 23.74 15.84
CA THR A 47 -1.50 23.74 15.40
C THR A 47 -1.40 23.40 13.90
N PRO A 48 -0.35 23.83 13.19
CA PRO A 48 -0.14 23.43 11.79
C PRO A 48 -0.21 21.92 11.60
N GLN A 49 0.28 21.14 12.57
CA GLN A 49 0.23 19.68 12.49
C GLN A 49 -1.19 19.11 12.57
N GLU A 50 -2.02 19.62 13.48
CA GLU A 50 -3.43 19.22 13.58
C GLU A 50 -4.22 19.62 12.33
N GLN A 51 -3.90 20.78 11.75
CA GLN A 51 -4.48 21.22 10.48
C GLN A 51 -4.09 20.28 9.34
N LEU A 52 -2.81 19.88 9.25
CA LEU A 52 -2.34 18.93 8.24
C LEU A 52 -3.03 17.57 8.39
N ALA A 53 -3.14 17.06 9.62
CA ALA A 53 -3.80 15.78 9.89
C ALA A 53 -5.29 15.81 9.47
N ASP A 54 -6.02 16.87 9.83
CA ASP A 54 -7.42 17.05 9.43
C ASP A 54 -7.56 17.22 7.92
N ALA A 55 -6.66 17.98 7.29
CA ALA A 55 -6.64 18.20 5.85
C ALA A 55 -6.48 16.88 5.07
N VAL A 56 -5.57 16.00 5.49
CA VAL A 56 -5.38 14.68 4.85
C VAL A 56 -6.61 13.79 5.04
N LEU A 57 -7.24 13.81 6.22
CA LEU A 57 -8.45 13.03 6.49
C LEU A 57 -9.66 13.49 5.67
N THR A 58 -9.76 14.80 5.45
CA THR A 58 -10.86 15.45 4.72
C THR A 58 -10.57 15.67 3.23
N SER A 59 -9.34 15.34 2.79
CA SER A 59 -8.84 15.61 1.43
C SER A 59 -8.89 17.11 1.06
N ASP A 60 -8.65 17.99 2.03
CA ASP A 60 -8.61 19.45 1.85
C ASP A 60 -7.20 19.90 1.45
N LEU A 61 -6.97 20.05 0.15
CA LEU A 61 -5.66 20.43 -0.40
C LEU A 61 -5.23 21.84 0.00
N ASP A 62 -6.16 22.78 0.14
CA ASP A 62 -5.85 24.17 0.49
C ASP A 62 -5.41 24.26 1.95
N LEU A 63 -6.09 23.54 2.85
CA LEU A 63 -5.70 23.44 4.24
C LEU A 63 -4.36 22.70 4.40
N ALA A 64 -4.14 21.62 3.64
CA ALA A 64 -2.87 20.90 3.66
C ALA A 64 -1.70 21.80 3.21
N ALA A 65 -1.87 22.54 2.11
CA ALA A 65 -0.87 23.50 1.64
C ALA A 65 -0.57 24.57 2.70
N THR A 66 -1.62 25.16 3.28
CA THR A 66 -1.49 26.20 4.31
C THR A 66 -0.77 25.67 5.55
N ALA A 67 -1.08 24.44 5.97
CA ALA A 67 -0.45 23.79 7.11
C ALA A 67 1.06 23.54 6.87
N LEU A 68 1.42 23.05 5.68
CA LEU A 68 2.82 22.84 5.29
C LEU A 68 3.60 24.16 5.22
N GLU A 69 3.02 25.23 4.65
CA GLU A 69 3.63 26.56 4.64
C GLU A 69 3.81 27.14 6.05
N ALA A 70 2.90 26.82 6.97
CA ALA A 70 2.98 27.17 8.39
C ALA A 70 3.99 26.32 9.19
N GLY A 71 4.65 25.34 8.54
CA GLY A 71 5.71 24.52 9.13
C GLY A 71 5.23 23.21 9.74
N ALA A 72 4.08 22.67 9.33
CA ALA A 72 3.71 21.29 9.64
C ALA A 72 4.75 20.32 9.05
N ASP A 73 5.11 19.28 9.82
CA ASP A 73 6.05 18.26 9.37
C ASP A 73 5.27 17.13 8.66
N PRO A 74 5.43 16.94 7.33
CA PRO A 74 4.72 15.90 6.60
C PRO A 74 5.20 14.47 6.92
N ASN A 75 6.30 14.33 7.66
CA ASN A 75 6.88 13.03 8.04
C ASN A 75 6.52 12.63 9.47
N LEU A 76 5.84 13.51 10.23
CA LEU A 76 5.47 13.20 11.59
C LEU A 76 4.43 12.08 11.63
N LEU A 77 4.72 11.06 12.44
CA LEU A 77 3.85 9.93 12.65
C LEU A 77 2.75 10.26 13.66
N ASP A 78 1.53 9.82 13.38
CA ASP A 78 0.43 9.80 14.32
C ASP A 78 0.72 8.78 15.43
N GLU A 79 0.61 9.18 16.70
CA GLU A 79 0.97 8.33 17.84
C GLU A 79 0.07 7.09 17.97
N ALA A 80 -1.19 7.17 17.53
CA ALA A 80 -2.17 6.11 17.69
C ALA A 80 -2.06 5.04 16.59
N THR A 81 -1.83 5.48 15.36
CA THR A 81 -1.85 4.64 14.16
C THR A 81 -0.47 4.36 13.61
N SER A 82 0.55 5.12 14.02
CA SER A 82 1.90 5.14 13.44
C SER A 82 1.96 5.54 11.96
N ASN A 83 0.86 6.04 11.39
CA ASN A 83 0.80 6.56 10.02
C ASN A 83 1.41 7.94 9.92
N ASN A 84 2.14 8.21 8.83
CA ASN A 84 2.42 9.59 8.42
C ASN A 84 1.32 10.10 7.46
N PRO A 85 1.23 11.43 7.24
CA PRO A 85 0.34 12.02 6.24
C PRO A 85 0.35 11.33 4.87
N LEU A 86 1.53 10.96 4.36
CA LEU A 86 1.69 10.39 3.03
C LEU A 86 1.11 8.96 2.92
N SER A 87 1.36 8.10 3.91
CA SER A 87 0.81 6.73 3.93
C SER A 87 -0.71 6.72 4.00
N LEU A 88 -1.30 7.66 4.76
CA LEU A 88 -2.74 7.85 4.80
C LEU A 88 -3.31 8.33 3.45
N ALA A 89 -2.65 9.27 2.78
CA ALA A 89 -3.06 9.72 1.45
C ALA A 89 -2.98 8.58 0.40
N ILE A 90 -1.93 7.76 0.45
CA ILE A 90 -1.74 6.61 -0.44
C ILE A 90 -2.83 5.56 -0.23
N THR A 91 -3.09 5.17 1.02
CA THR A 91 -4.11 4.15 1.34
C THR A 91 -5.53 4.59 0.99
N ARG A 92 -5.76 5.89 0.88
CA ARG A 92 -7.02 6.49 0.40
C ARG A 92 -7.06 6.71 -1.12
N ASN A 93 -5.96 6.39 -1.82
CA ASN A 93 -5.77 6.64 -3.24
C ASN A 93 -5.98 8.12 -3.64
N ASP A 94 -5.59 9.04 -2.75
CA ASP A 94 -5.74 10.48 -2.94
C ASP A 94 -4.51 11.06 -3.67
N VAL A 95 -4.53 10.96 -5.01
CA VAL A 95 -3.41 11.35 -5.87
C VAL A 95 -2.97 12.79 -5.63
N ALA A 96 -3.92 13.72 -5.53
CA ALA A 96 -3.60 15.14 -5.38
C ALA A 96 -2.97 15.42 -4.02
N MET A 97 -3.46 14.77 -2.95
CA MET A 97 -2.85 14.90 -1.63
C MET A 97 -1.46 14.26 -1.58
N VAL A 98 -1.27 13.11 -2.24
CA VAL A 98 0.05 12.46 -2.37
C VAL A 98 1.05 13.40 -3.04
N GLU A 99 0.71 13.98 -4.19
CA GLU A 99 1.58 14.91 -4.91
C GLU A 99 1.90 16.15 -4.08
N LEU A 100 0.91 16.70 -3.37
CA LEU A 100 1.06 17.87 -2.52
C LEU A 100 1.98 17.58 -1.32
N LEU A 101 1.83 16.44 -0.66
CA LEU A 101 2.67 16.03 0.47
C LEU A 101 4.12 15.78 0.02
N ILE A 102 4.32 15.10 -1.12
CA ILE A 102 5.66 14.90 -1.71
C ILE A 102 6.30 16.24 -2.03
N ALA A 103 5.57 17.17 -2.66
CA ALA A 103 6.06 18.53 -2.92
C ALA A 103 6.35 19.32 -1.64
N GLY A 104 5.63 19.01 -0.55
CA GLY A 104 5.83 19.54 0.80
C GLY A 104 7.00 18.92 1.57
N GLY A 105 7.71 17.95 1.00
CA GLY A 105 8.87 17.32 1.64
C GLY A 105 8.57 16.01 2.38
N ALA A 106 7.44 15.35 2.08
CA ALA A 106 7.20 13.99 2.56
C ALA A 106 8.22 13.01 1.97
N GLU A 107 8.79 12.16 2.82
CA GLU A 107 9.78 11.16 2.45
C GLU A 107 9.10 9.92 1.85
N VAL A 108 9.50 9.57 0.63
CA VAL A 108 8.93 8.44 -0.13
C VAL A 108 9.64 7.12 0.19
N GLU A 109 10.90 7.20 0.60
CA GLU A 109 11.72 6.07 1.07
C GLU A 109 11.47 5.73 2.55
N PHE A 110 10.47 6.38 3.18
CA PHE A 110 10.09 6.07 4.55
C PHE A 110 9.39 4.71 4.61
N GLU A 111 9.92 3.83 5.47
CA GLU A 111 9.40 2.47 5.66
C GLU A 111 8.43 2.44 6.85
N GLU A 112 7.12 2.31 6.57
CA GLU A 112 6.09 2.21 7.60
C GLU A 112 5.42 0.85 7.57
N PHE A 113 5.31 0.18 8.72
CA PHE A 113 4.94 -1.24 8.77
C PHE A 113 5.73 -2.03 7.73
N GLY A 114 7.00 -1.63 7.57
CA GLY A 114 7.96 -1.92 6.51
C GLY A 114 7.43 -2.22 5.13
N PHE A 115 6.30 -1.64 4.75
CA PHE A 115 6.04 -1.32 3.35
C PHE A 115 6.73 0.00 3.04
N ALA A 116 7.56 0.02 2.01
CA ALA A 116 7.87 1.29 1.35
C ALA A 116 6.56 1.87 0.76
N MET A 117 6.49 3.19 0.56
CA MET A 117 5.30 3.87 0.02
C MET A 117 4.78 3.22 -1.28
N LEU A 118 5.71 2.71 -2.11
CA LEU A 118 5.38 2.00 -3.34
C LEU A 118 4.71 0.62 -3.10
N GLY A 119 5.08 -0.07 -2.02
CA GLY A 119 4.43 -1.31 -1.59
C GLY A 119 3.01 -1.06 -1.08
N LEU A 120 2.78 0.04 -0.35
CA LEU A 120 1.44 0.48 0.05
C LEU A 120 0.58 0.82 -1.18
N ALA A 121 1.14 1.53 -2.15
CA ALA A 121 0.45 1.85 -3.39
C ALA A 121 0.08 0.58 -4.18
N ALA A 122 1.00 -0.38 -4.27
CA ALA A 122 0.76 -1.68 -4.89
C ALA A 122 -0.35 -2.49 -4.22
N GLN A 123 -0.56 -2.31 -2.90
CA GLN A 123 -1.58 -3.03 -2.15
C GLN A 123 -2.95 -2.32 -2.16
N PHE A 124 -2.97 -1.00 -2.00
CA PHE A 124 -4.18 -0.25 -1.64
C PHE A 124 -4.57 0.84 -2.64
N ALA A 125 -3.68 1.26 -3.54
CA ALA A 125 -3.87 2.41 -4.41
C ALA A 125 -3.90 2.03 -5.90
N GLY A 126 -4.13 3.03 -6.74
CA GLY A 126 -4.14 2.91 -8.20
C GLY A 126 -2.81 3.32 -8.86
N GLY A 127 -2.75 3.18 -10.18
CA GLY A 127 -1.54 3.45 -10.97
C GLY A 127 -1.01 4.88 -10.83
N SER A 128 -1.89 5.87 -10.69
CA SER A 128 -1.49 7.27 -10.55
C SER A 128 -0.69 7.56 -9.27
N VAL A 129 -1.06 6.94 -8.14
CA VAL A 129 -0.31 7.09 -6.89
C VAL A 129 1.06 6.41 -7.02
N ALA A 130 1.10 5.19 -7.56
CA ALA A 130 2.37 4.51 -7.83
C ALA A 130 3.28 5.33 -8.75
N GLN A 131 2.72 5.95 -9.79
CA GLN A 131 3.45 6.81 -10.71
C GLN A 131 4.00 8.06 -10.01
N ALA A 132 3.22 8.72 -9.17
CA ALA A 132 3.66 9.89 -8.42
C ALA A 132 4.86 9.56 -7.51
N ILE A 133 4.82 8.39 -6.85
CA ILE A 133 5.91 7.86 -6.02
C ILE A 133 7.15 7.58 -6.89
N LEU A 134 7.01 6.85 -7.99
CA LEU A 134 8.13 6.52 -8.89
C LEU A 134 8.80 7.74 -9.53
N ASN A 135 8.03 8.81 -9.78
CA ASN A 135 8.57 10.07 -10.30
C ASN A 135 9.56 10.75 -9.34
N THR A 136 9.58 10.37 -8.06
CA THR A 136 10.57 10.84 -7.08
C THR A 136 11.92 10.12 -7.17
N GLY A 137 12.01 9.06 -7.98
CA GLY A 137 13.20 8.21 -8.10
C GLY A 137 13.19 6.97 -7.22
N ALA A 138 12.05 6.64 -6.60
CA ALA A 138 11.88 5.43 -5.81
C ALA A 138 12.22 4.16 -6.62
N ASP A 139 12.89 3.20 -5.99
CA ASP A 139 13.26 1.94 -6.67
C ASP A 139 12.00 1.08 -6.90
N PRO A 140 11.62 0.78 -8.16
CA PRO A 140 10.48 -0.10 -8.46
C PRO A 140 10.67 -1.54 -7.94
N ASN A 141 11.90 -1.93 -7.62
CA ASN A 141 12.27 -3.23 -7.07
C ASN A 141 12.53 -3.20 -5.57
N GLY A 142 12.28 -2.07 -4.89
CA GLY A 142 12.47 -1.94 -3.45
C GLY A 142 11.76 -3.06 -2.72
N VAL A 143 12.53 -3.94 -2.07
CA VAL A 143 11.97 -5.04 -1.28
C VAL A 143 11.66 -4.54 0.11
N SER A 144 10.53 -4.99 0.64
CA SER A 144 10.07 -4.55 1.94
C SER A 144 10.40 -5.60 2.99
N PHE A 145 11.25 -5.16 3.93
CA PHE A 145 11.68 -5.75 5.20
C PHE A 145 12.80 -6.79 5.25
N THR A 146 13.59 -6.60 6.30
CA THR A 146 14.16 -7.67 7.12
C THR A 146 13.56 -7.67 8.53
N ASP A 147 13.51 -8.80 9.24
CA ASP A 147 13.19 -8.84 10.67
C ASP A 147 14.27 -8.14 11.51
N ALA A 148 14.08 -8.09 12.84
CA ALA A 148 15.05 -7.46 13.76
C ALA A 148 16.43 -8.14 13.73
N GLU A 149 16.50 -9.34 13.18
CA GLU A 149 17.69 -10.16 12.99
C GLU A 149 18.31 -10.01 11.59
N GLY A 150 17.72 -9.19 10.71
CA GLY A 150 18.21 -8.94 9.36
C GLY A 150 17.78 -9.98 8.32
N ASN A 151 16.81 -10.86 8.63
CA ASN A 151 16.27 -11.83 7.67
C ASN A 151 15.15 -11.20 6.84
N GLU A 152 15.23 -11.24 5.51
CA GLU A 152 14.16 -10.72 4.64
C GLU A 152 12.78 -11.27 5.05
N LEU A 153 11.86 -10.39 5.47
CA LEU A 153 10.48 -10.76 5.72
C LEU A 153 9.73 -10.70 4.40
N SER A 154 8.90 -11.70 4.16
CA SER A 154 8.33 -11.96 2.84
C SER A 154 7.11 -11.09 2.50
N TYR A 155 7.27 -9.78 2.57
CA TYR A 155 6.34 -8.82 1.97
C TYR A 155 6.97 -8.40 0.64
N GLY A 156 6.58 -9.11 -0.41
CA GLY A 156 7.21 -9.01 -1.72
C GLY A 156 7.35 -7.59 -2.26
N GLY A 157 8.37 -7.38 -3.09
CA GLY A 157 8.56 -6.12 -3.81
C GLY A 157 7.28 -5.65 -4.53
N PRO A 158 7.15 -4.37 -4.86
CA PRO A 158 5.91 -3.75 -5.34
C PRO A 158 5.17 -4.54 -6.41
N LEU A 159 5.88 -5.08 -7.41
CA LEU A 159 5.27 -5.85 -8.50
C LEU A 159 4.65 -7.16 -8.00
N PHE A 160 5.31 -7.85 -7.07
CA PHE A 160 4.77 -9.07 -6.47
C PHE A 160 3.49 -8.77 -5.68
N THR A 161 3.50 -7.69 -4.90
CA THR A 161 2.33 -7.25 -4.14
C THR A 161 1.17 -6.88 -5.08
N ALA A 162 1.43 -6.07 -6.11
CA ALA A 162 0.41 -5.69 -7.10
C ALA A 162 -0.14 -6.92 -7.86
N ALA A 163 0.73 -7.87 -8.23
CA ALA A 163 0.34 -9.12 -8.89
C ALA A 163 -0.54 -10.01 -7.98
N THR A 164 -0.22 -10.08 -6.69
CA THR A 164 -1.02 -10.82 -5.70
C THR A 164 -2.42 -10.24 -5.52
N GLN A 165 -2.56 -8.91 -5.63
CA GLN A 165 -3.84 -8.21 -5.53
C GLN A 165 -4.59 -8.07 -6.87
N GLY A 166 -3.90 -8.34 -7.99
CA GLY A 166 -4.46 -8.13 -9.33
C GLY A 166 -4.57 -6.65 -9.73
N ASN A 167 -3.76 -5.77 -9.13
CA ASN A 167 -3.77 -4.33 -9.40
C ASN A 167 -3.05 -4.00 -10.71
N ILE A 168 -3.73 -4.25 -11.84
CA ILE A 168 -3.17 -4.13 -13.20
C ILE A 168 -2.57 -2.75 -13.49
N GLU A 169 -3.24 -1.66 -13.08
CA GLU A 169 -2.74 -0.30 -13.29
C GLU A 169 -1.39 -0.06 -12.62
N VAL A 170 -1.23 -0.57 -11.38
CA VAL A 170 0.04 -0.44 -10.65
C VAL A 170 1.10 -1.36 -11.26
N MET A 171 0.74 -2.58 -11.65
CA MET A 171 1.65 -3.49 -12.35
C MET A 171 2.20 -2.87 -13.62
N ASP A 172 1.35 -2.26 -14.45
CA ASP A 172 1.75 -1.63 -15.70
C ASP A 172 2.76 -0.49 -15.47
N VAL A 173 2.46 0.39 -14.51
CA VAL A 173 3.37 1.49 -14.11
C VAL A 173 4.71 0.96 -13.57
N LEU A 174 4.69 -0.07 -12.73
CA LEU A 174 5.89 -0.69 -12.18
C LEU A 174 6.76 -1.32 -13.27
N LEU A 175 6.16 -2.08 -14.18
CA LEU A 175 6.86 -2.76 -15.27
C LEU A 175 7.49 -1.74 -16.24
N GLN A 176 6.75 -0.68 -16.59
CA GLN A 176 7.29 0.44 -17.39
C GLN A 176 8.44 1.16 -16.70
N SER A 177 8.46 1.16 -15.37
CA SER A 177 9.52 1.77 -14.57
C SER A 177 10.71 0.85 -14.32
N GLY A 178 10.69 -0.39 -14.83
CA GLY A 178 11.81 -1.34 -14.72
C GLY A 178 11.69 -2.33 -13.55
N ALA A 179 10.48 -2.58 -13.05
CA ALA A 179 10.24 -3.67 -12.12
C ALA A 179 10.57 -5.03 -12.76
N ARG A 180 11.23 -5.88 -12.01
CA ARG A 180 11.69 -7.20 -12.43
C ARG A 180 10.59 -8.25 -12.27
N THR A 181 10.33 -9.01 -13.34
CA THR A 181 9.36 -10.12 -13.34
C THR A 181 9.90 -11.41 -12.74
N ASP A 182 11.21 -11.49 -12.50
CA ASP A 182 11.94 -12.69 -12.05
C ASP A 182 12.30 -12.67 -10.56
N VAL A 183 11.82 -11.67 -9.80
CA VAL A 183 12.06 -11.57 -8.35
C VAL A 183 11.44 -12.77 -7.63
N VAL A 184 12.26 -13.50 -6.88
CA VAL A 184 11.85 -14.69 -6.15
C VAL A 184 11.59 -14.33 -4.70
N LEU A 185 10.41 -14.70 -4.18
CA LEU A 185 10.00 -14.42 -2.82
C LEU A 185 9.51 -15.70 -2.14
N THR A 186 10.00 -15.94 -0.93
CA THR A 186 9.64 -17.13 -0.14
C THR A 186 8.74 -16.74 1.01
N SER A 187 7.44 -17.03 0.91
CA SER A 187 6.46 -16.76 1.97
C SER A 187 5.93 -18.07 2.55
N GLY A 188 6.28 -18.33 3.81
CA GLY A 188 5.96 -19.60 4.47
C GLY A 188 6.59 -20.78 3.74
N ARG A 189 5.76 -21.66 3.16
CA ARG A 189 6.22 -22.84 2.42
C ARG A 189 6.39 -22.62 0.92
N TYR A 190 5.94 -21.48 0.40
CA TYR A 190 5.87 -21.22 -1.02
C TYR A 190 7.01 -20.30 -1.43
N THR A 191 7.66 -20.62 -2.55
CA THR A 191 8.65 -19.74 -3.18
C THR A 191 8.16 -19.39 -4.57
N LEU A 192 7.78 -18.12 -4.78
CA LEU A 192 7.04 -17.65 -5.94
C LEU A 192 7.72 -16.45 -6.59
N GLN A 193 7.57 -16.34 -7.90
CA GLN A 193 7.76 -15.10 -8.67
C GLN A 193 6.43 -14.35 -8.84
N PRO A 194 6.42 -13.08 -9.28
CA PRO A 194 5.20 -12.33 -9.57
C PRO A 194 4.15 -13.11 -10.38
N LEU A 195 4.56 -13.92 -11.35
CA LEU A 195 3.65 -14.74 -12.15
C LEU A 195 2.93 -15.81 -11.29
N GLY A 196 3.67 -16.47 -10.40
CA GLY A 196 3.11 -17.42 -9.44
C GLY A 196 2.16 -16.75 -8.46
N ALA A 197 2.46 -15.51 -8.03
CA ALA A 197 1.57 -14.70 -7.19
C ALA A 197 0.26 -14.33 -7.92
N ALA A 198 0.31 -13.85 -9.16
CA ALA A 198 -0.87 -13.57 -9.97
C ALA A 198 -1.74 -14.82 -10.17
N ALA A 199 -1.10 -15.95 -10.48
CA ALA A 199 -1.78 -17.24 -10.64
C ALA A 199 -2.41 -17.74 -9.34
N PHE A 200 -1.76 -17.53 -8.20
CA PHE A 200 -2.27 -17.86 -6.86
C PHE A 200 -3.43 -16.97 -6.39
N GLY A 201 -3.43 -15.69 -6.80
CA GLY A 201 -4.53 -14.74 -6.57
C GLY A 201 -5.70 -14.92 -7.52
N GLY A 202 -5.49 -15.62 -8.65
CA GLY A 202 -6.54 -15.88 -9.63
C GLY A 202 -6.75 -14.76 -10.63
N HIS A 203 -5.74 -13.94 -10.87
CA HIS A 203 -5.81 -12.75 -11.71
C HIS A 203 -5.28 -13.04 -13.13
N LEU A 204 -6.16 -13.42 -14.06
CA LEU A 204 -5.77 -13.76 -15.43
C LEU A 204 -5.12 -12.58 -16.17
N ASP A 205 -5.69 -11.37 -16.05
CA ASP A 205 -5.12 -10.17 -16.68
C ASP A 205 -3.70 -9.86 -16.17
N ALA A 206 -3.43 -10.15 -14.89
CA ALA A 206 -2.10 -9.99 -14.29
C ALA A 206 -1.11 -11.04 -14.83
N VAL A 207 -1.59 -12.28 -15.02
CA VAL A 207 -0.83 -13.35 -15.68
C VAL A 207 -0.47 -12.95 -17.11
N ASP A 208 -1.44 -12.49 -17.89
CA ASP A 208 -1.22 -12.02 -19.26
C ASP A 208 -0.21 -10.88 -19.32
N LEU A 209 -0.36 -9.88 -18.46
CA LEU A 209 0.56 -8.75 -18.40
C LEU A 209 1.98 -9.20 -18.08
N LEU A 210 2.18 -10.07 -17.08
CA LEU A 210 3.51 -10.55 -16.71
C LEU A 210 4.16 -11.38 -17.82
N LEU A 211 3.41 -12.23 -18.51
CA LEU A 211 3.91 -12.98 -19.67
C LEU A 211 4.30 -12.06 -20.83
N MET A 212 3.52 -11.01 -21.08
CA MET A 212 3.84 -9.98 -22.08
C MET A 212 5.16 -9.27 -21.77
N TRP A 213 5.46 -9.06 -20.49
CA TRP A 213 6.71 -8.49 -19.99
C TRP A 213 7.83 -9.54 -19.76
N GLY A 214 7.65 -10.76 -20.29
CA GLY A 214 8.71 -11.77 -20.34
C GLY A 214 8.92 -12.58 -19.07
N ALA A 215 7.94 -12.65 -18.17
CA ALA A 215 7.96 -13.63 -17.08
C ALA A 215 8.04 -15.07 -17.65
N ASP A 216 8.85 -15.92 -17.03
CA ASP A 216 9.00 -17.32 -17.45
C ASP A 216 7.81 -18.17 -16.93
N PRO A 217 6.91 -18.67 -17.80
CA PRO A 217 5.78 -19.49 -17.38
C PRO A 217 6.18 -20.86 -16.85
N THR A 218 7.40 -21.32 -17.15
CA THR A 218 7.90 -22.66 -16.80
C THR A 218 8.78 -22.66 -15.55
N TRP A 219 9.07 -21.48 -15.00
CA TRP A 219 9.85 -21.38 -13.78
C TRP A 219 9.16 -22.13 -12.63
N SER A 220 9.97 -22.84 -11.84
CA SER A 220 9.53 -23.53 -10.64
C SER A 220 10.42 -23.19 -9.45
N GLY A 221 9.79 -23.04 -8.30
CA GLY A 221 10.50 -22.82 -7.04
C GLY A 221 11.25 -24.07 -6.56
N PRO A 222 12.03 -23.98 -5.46
CA PRO A 222 12.70 -25.14 -4.86
C PRO A 222 11.75 -26.25 -4.38
N ASP A 223 10.46 -25.93 -4.21
CA ASP A 223 9.37 -26.87 -3.93
C ASP A 223 8.85 -27.59 -5.19
N GLY A 224 9.37 -27.24 -6.37
CA GLY A 224 9.01 -27.81 -7.67
C GLY A 224 7.67 -27.34 -8.21
N LEU A 225 7.08 -26.29 -7.62
CA LEU A 225 5.76 -25.79 -8.02
C LEU A 225 5.89 -24.67 -9.05
N THR A 226 5.15 -24.77 -10.15
CA THR A 226 5.06 -23.71 -11.17
C THR A 226 3.90 -22.75 -10.88
N ALA A 227 3.81 -21.67 -11.67
CA ALA A 227 2.64 -20.78 -11.62
C ALA A 227 1.33 -21.54 -11.96
N ALA A 228 1.37 -22.54 -12.86
CA ALA A 228 0.22 -23.38 -13.15
C ALA A 228 -0.19 -24.20 -11.91
N ASP A 229 0.77 -24.78 -11.19
CA ASP A 229 0.47 -25.51 -9.94
C ASP A 229 -0.17 -24.62 -8.88
N MET A 230 0.25 -23.36 -8.78
CA MET A 230 -0.38 -22.38 -7.89
C MET A 230 -1.85 -22.10 -8.26
N ALA A 231 -2.13 -21.87 -9.54
CA ALA A 231 -3.50 -21.72 -10.03
C ALA A 231 -4.35 -22.96 -9.73
N SER A 232 -3.79 -24.14 -9.94
CA SER A 232 -4.46 -25.43 -9.66
C SER A 232 -4.77 -25.60 -8.17
N ALA A 233 -3.78 -25.34 -7.30
CA ALA A 233 -3.93 -25.43 -5.84
C ALA A 233 -5.02 -24.48 -5.29
N ARG A 234 -5.34 -23.42 -6.04
CA ARG A 234 -6.36 -22.42 -5.71
C ARG A 234 -7.65 -22.53 -6.52
N ASN A 235 -7.79 -23.57 -7.34
CA ASN A 235 -8.94 -23.84 -8.21
C ASN A 235 -9.18 -22.77 -9.30
N HIS A 236 -8.14 -22.07 -9.76
CA HIS A 236 -8.20 -21.14 -10.89
C HIS A 236 -8.01 -21.89 -12.21
N ALA A 237 -9.01 -22.68 -12.59
CA ALA A 237 -8.93 -23.64 -13.70
C ALA A 237 -8.68 -23.00 -15.08
N GLU A 238 -9.09 -21.75 -15.28
CA GLU A 238 -8.82 -21.01 -16.52
C GLU A 238 -7.33 -20.68 -16.64
N ILE A 239 -6.75 -20.04 -15.63
CA ILE A 239 -5.32 -19.72 -15.56
C ILE A 239 -4.47 -20.99 -15.63
N TYR A 240 -4.86 -22.05 -14.92
CA TYR A 240 -4.17 -23.34 -15.00
C TYR A 240 -4.08 -23.83 -16.45
N ARG A 241 -5.21 -23.90 -17.16
CA ARG A 241 -5.22 -24.36 -18.56
C ARG A 241 -4.36 -23.47 -19.45
N TYR A 242 -4.47 -22.16 -19.27
CA TYR A 242 -3.71 -21.20 -20.05
C TYR A 242 -2.20 -21.35 -19.85
N LEU A 243 -1.72 -21.41 -18.60
CA LEU A 243 -0.29 -21.59 -18.31
C LEU A 243 0.24 -22.96 -18.76
N ARG A 244 -0.59 -24.01 -18.75
CA ARG A 244 -0.22 -25.34 -19.25
C ARG A 244 0.06 -25.38 -20.75
N GLU A 245 -0.37 -24.39 -21.52
CA GLU A 245 -0.03 -24.28 -22.95
C GLU A 245 1.46 -23.97 -23.17
N PHE A 246 2.15 -23.44 -22.16
CA PHE A 246 3.57 -23.07 -22.22
C PHE A 246 4.52 -24.18 -21.73
N GLU A 247 4.00 -25.20 -21.03
CA GLU A 247 4.79 -26.32 -20.48
C GLU A 247 4.88 -27.54 -21.45
N GLY A 248 4.57 -27.33 -22.74
CA GLY A 248 4.43 -28.35 -23.78
C GLY A 248 5.71 -28.85 -24.42
#